data_AF-A0A7C1L0W5-F1
#
_entry.id   AF-A0A7C1L0W5-F1
#
_cell.length_a   1.000
_cell.length_b   1.000
_cell.length_c   1.000
_cell.angle_alpha   90.00
_cell.angle_beta   90.00
_cell.angle_gamma   90.00
#
_symmetry.space_group_name_H-M   'P 1'
#
loop_
_entity.id
_entity.type
_entity.pdbx_description
1 polymer ?
#
loop_
_entity_poly.entity_id
_entity_poly.type
_entity_poly.pdbx_seq_one_letter_code
_entity_poly.pdbx_strand_id
1 'polypeptide(L)'
;MFFYPGVQITEGNFPIPWELARVHGIWAGVNAAIPNSVVEEGIRDGEIPELANFGTIRREVPYGNSSRIDLLVERELKTYVEVKNVT
;
A
#
# COMPACT_ATOMS: atom_id res chain seq x y z
N MET A 1 8.07 24.02 5.90
CA MET A 1 9.32 23.23 5.81
C MET A 1 9.68 22.79 7.22
N PHE A 2 9.42 21.53 7.57
CA PHE A 2 9.68 21.00 8.91
C PHE A 2 11.05 20.33 8.93
N PHE A 3 11.98 20.92 9.68
CA PHE A 3 13.30 20.35 9.92
C PHE A 3 13.22 19.40 11.13
N TYR A 4 13.34 18.09 10.89
CA TYR A 4 13.66 17.14 11.95
C TYR A 4 15.19 17.08 12.09
N PRO A 5 15.77 17.43 13.26
CA PRO A 5 17.20 17.33 13.46
C PRO A 5 17.64 15.87 13.33
N GLY A 6 18.53 15.59 12.38
CA GLY A 6 19.04 14.24 12.09
C GLY A 6 18.62 13.65 10.74
N VAL A 7 17.71 14.31 10.00
CA VAL A 7 17.30 13.88 8.66
C VAL A 7 17.89 14.84 7.63
N GLN A 8 18.88 14.38 6.85
CA GLN A 8 19.35 15.10 5.68
C GLN A 8 18.45 14.73 4.49
N ILE A 9 17.60 15.66 4.06
CA ILE A 9 16.80 15.52 2.84
C ILE A 9 17.58 16.22 1.73
N THR A 10 18.22 15.46 0.85
CA THR A 10 18.84 15.97 -0.36
C THR A 10 17.77 16.14 -1.44
N GLU A 11 17.66 17.32 -2.05
CA GLU A 11 16.80 17.51 -3.23
C GLU A 11 17.51 16.94 -4.47
N GLY A 12 16.88 15.98 -5.14
CA GLY A 12 17.40 15.32 -6.33
C GLY A 12 16.44 14.25 -6.84
N ASN A 13 16.47 13.97 -8.14
CA ASN A 13 15.78 12.82 -8.72
C ASN A 13 16.63 11.57 -8.44
N PHE A 14 16.31 10.86 -7.36
CA PHE A 14 17.04 9.64 -6.98
C PHE A 14 16.50 8.45 -7.78
N PRO A 15 17.38 7.66 -8.42
CA PRO A 15 16.96 6.48 -9.19
C PRO A 15 16.36 5.37 -8.31
N ILE A 16 16.54 5.47 -6.99
CA ILE A 16 16.03 4.51 -6.01
C ILE A 16 15.05 5.25 -5.08
N PRO A 17 13.78 4.83 -5.00
CA PRO A 17 12.82 5.42 -4.08
C PRO A 17 13.16 5.05 -2.63
N TRP A 18 12.86 5.95 -1.70
CA TRP A 18 12.96 5.67 -0.27
C TRP A 18 11.87 4.68 0.15
N GLU A 19 12.25 3.47 0.58
CA GLU A 19 11.29 2.43 0.96
C GLU A 19 11.03 2.36 2.47
N LEU A 20 12.11 2.40 3.25
CA LEU A 20 12.08 2.23 4.70
C LEU A 20 12.85 3.35 5.40
N ALA A 21 12.35 3.77 6.56
CA ALA A 21 13.05 4.63 7.49
C ALA A 21 13.17 3.94 8.86
N ARG A 22 14.25 4.21 9.59
CA ARG A 22 14.43 3.69 10.96
C ARG A 22 14.18 4.81 11.97
N VAL A 23 13.10 4.70 12.74
CA VAL A 23 12.68 5.70 13.74
C VAL A 23 12.69 5.04 15.11
N HIS A 24 13.43 5.61 16.06
CA HIS A 24 13.60 5.06 17.41
C HIS A 24 13.95 3.55 17.44
N GLY A 25 14.72 3.08 16.46
CA GLY A 25 15.13 1.68 16.35
C GLY A 25 14.18 0.75 15.60
N ILE A 26 12.96 1.20 15.28
CA ILE A 26 11.91 0.45 14.56
C ILE A 26 11.90 0.85 13.07
N TRP A 27 11.57 -0.08 12.18
CA TRP A 27 11.41 0.18 10.75
C TRP A 27 10.00 0.67 10.43
N ALA A 28 9.93 1.71 9.58
CA ALA A 28 8.71 2.35 9.10
C ALA A 28 8.73 2.39 7.57
N GLY A 29 7.64 1.94 6.93
CA GLY A 29 7.48 2.01 5.47
C GLY A 29 7.14 3.43 5.04
N VAL A 30 8.03 4.08 4.29
CA VAL A 30 7.85 5.48 3.87
C VAL A 30 7.42 5.63 2.40
N ASN A 31 7.48 4.55 1.61
CA ASN A 31 7.00 4.56 0.24
C ASN A 31 5.49 4.24 0.16
N ALA A 32 4.69 5.26 -0.11
CA ALA A 32 3.23 5.12 -0.27
C ALA A 32 2.80 4.30 -1.50
N ALA A 33 3.71 3.93 -2.42
CA ALA A 33 3.39 3.11 -3.58
C ALA A 33 3.38 1.58 -3.30
N ILE A 34 3.94 1.16 -2.16
CA ILE A 34 4.12 -0.25 -1.78
C ILE A 34 2.88 -0.90 -1.11
N PRO A 35 2.08 -0.21 -0.27
CA PRO A 35 1.00 -0.84 0.51
C PRO A 35 0.01 -1.66 -0.32
N ASN A 36 -0.43 -1.16 -1.48
CA ASN A 36 -1.43 -1.87 -2.31
C ASN A 36 -0.93 -3.24 -2.78
N SER A 37 0.36 -3.37 -3.12
CA SER A 37 0.96 -4.66 -3.48
C SER A 37 1.13 -5.59 -2.29
N VAL A 38 1.56 -5.07 -1.13
CA VAL A 38 1.73 -5.88 0.09
C VAL A 38 0.39 -6.44 0.57
N VAL A 39 -0.68 -5.64 0.49
CA VAL A 39 -2.03 -6.12 0.82
C VAL A 39 -2.52 -7.16 -0.19
N GLU A 40 -2.28 -6.96 -1.49
CA GLU A 40 -2.62 -7.99 -2.50
C GLU A 40 -1.90 -9.32 -2.21
N GLU A 41 -0.60 -9.28 -1.91
CA GLU A 41 0.19 -10.46 -1.54
C GLU A 41 -0.37 -11.15 -0.28
N GLY A 42 -0.64 -10.39 0.78
CA GLY A 42 -1.23 -10.93 2.00
C GLY A 42 -2.62 -11.56 1.78
N ILE A 43 -3.44 -10.99 0.89
CA ILE A 43 -4.70 -11.64 0.49
C ILE A 43 -4.41 -12.95 -0.24
N ARG A 44 -3.47 -12.95 -1.18
CA ARG A 44 -3.09 -14.14 -1.98
C ARG A 44 -2.57 -15.30 -1.14
N ASP A 45 -1.81 -14.97 -0.11
CA ASP A 45 -1.22 -15.95 0.80
C ASP A 45 -2.19 -16.39 1.91
N GLY A 46 -3.37 -15.77 1.99
CA GLY A 46 -4.39 -16.08 2.99
C GLY A 46 -4.09 -15.49 4.37
N GLU A 47 -3.14 -14.56 4.47
CA GLU A 47 -2.78 -13.81 5.68
C GLU A 47 -3.87 -12.84 6.13
N ILE A 48 -4.85 -12.54 5.26
CA ILE A 48 -6.07 -11.80 5.58
C ILE A 48 -7.27 -12.76 5.46
N PRO A 49 -7.63 -13.49 6.54
CA PRO A 49 -8.61 -14.57 6.48
C PRO A 49 -9.99 -14.14 5.96
N GLU A 50 -10.41 -12.91 6.24
CA GLU A 50 -11.69 -12.35 5.79
C GLU A 50 -11.76 -12.20 4.26
N LEU A 51 -10.61 -12.13 3.60
CA LEU A 51 -10.45 -11.98 2.15
C LEU A 51 -9.83 -13.21 1.47
N ALA A 52 -9.56 -14.29 2.21
CA ALA A 52 -9.00 -15.53 1.69
C ALA A 52 -9.96 -16.24 0.70
N ASN A 53 -9.42 -17.19 -0.08
CA ASN A 53 -10.16 -17.99 -1.06
C ASN A 53 -10.88 -17.16 -2.15
N PHE A 54 -10.24 -16.10 -2.61
CA PHE A 54 -10.74 -15.26 -3.71
C PHE A 54 -10.52 -15.94 -5.08
N GLY A 55 -11.30 -15.52 -6.09
CA GLY A 55 -11.09 -15.95 -7.47
C GLY A 55 -10.11 -15.04 -8.20
N THR A 56 -10.40 -13.74 -8.23
CA THR A 56 -9.59 -12.74 -8.95
C THR A 56 -9.36 -11.50 -8.08
N ILE A 57 -8.14 -10.97 -8.11
CA ILE A 57 -7.81 -9.65 -7.52
C ILE A 57 -7.38 -8.73 -8.66
N ARG A 58 -7.90 -7.50 -8.66
CA ARG A 58 -7.52 -6.46 -9.63
C ARG A 58 -7.19 -5.17 -8.88
N ARG A 59 -6.12 -4.49 -9.30
CA ARG A 59 -5.67 -3.21 -8.71
C ARG A 59 -6.25 -2.00 -9.46
N GLU A 60 -6.39 -0.88 -8.76
CA GLU A 60 -6.69 0.45 -9.34
C GLU A 60 -7.91 0.44 -10.26
N VAL A 61 -8.99 -0.22 -9.83
CA VAL A 61 -10.19 -0.43 -10.64
C VAL A 61 -11.04 0.84 -10.62
N PRO A 62 -11.46 1.39 -11.78
CA PRO A 62 -12.37 2.52 -11.82
C PRO A 62 -13.66 2.25 -11.03
N TYR A 63 -14.04 3.20 -10.18
CA TYR A 63 -15.21 3.14 -9.32
C TYR A 63 -15.91 4.50 -9.27
N GLY A 64 -17.20 4.53 -9.58
CA GLY A 64 -17.96 5.78 -9.71
C GLY A 64 -17.50 6.66 -10.88
N ASN A 65 -17.68 7.97 -10.75
CA ASN A 65 -17.44 8.91 -11.86
C ASN A 65 -15.97 9.32 -12.02
N SER A 66 -15.15 9.31 -10.96
CA SER A 66 -13.78 9.83 -11.02
C SER A 66 -12.86 9.26 -9.94
N SER A 67 -13.18 8.08 -9.40
CA SER A 67 -12.38 7.44 -8.36
C SER A 67 -11.93 6.06 -8.81
N ARG A 68 -10.92 5.52 -8.12
CA ARG A 68 -10.46 4.15 -8.29
C ARG A 68 -10.45 3.50 -6.90
N ILE A 69 -10.84 2.23 -6.83
CA ILE A 69 -10.65 1.42 -5.64
C ILE A 69 -9.26 0.77 -5.72
N ASP A 70 -8.56 0.69 -4.59
CA ASP A 70 -7.20 0.11 -4.54
C ASP A 70 -7.21 -1.34 -5.03
N LEU A 71 -8.13 -2.15 -4.50
CA LEU A 71 -8.30 -3.56 -4.89
C LEU A 71 -9.79 -3.89 -5.08
N LEU A 72 -10.09 -4.62 -6.15
CA LEU A 72 -11.34 -5.36 -6.32
C LEU A 72 -11.04 -6.85 -6.19
N VAL A 73 -11.60 -7.46 -5.15
CA VAL A 73 -11.53 -8.91 -4.92
C VAL A 73 -12.85 -9.53 -5.38
N GLU A 74 -12.81 -10.41 -6.37
CA GLU A 74 -13.98 -11.05 -6.97
C GLU A 74 -14.01 -12.54 -6.59
N ARG A 75 -15.09 -12.94 -5.90
CA ARG A 75 -15.47 -14.33 -5.61
C ARG A 75 -16.94 -14.54 -6.00
N GLU A 76 -17.75 -15.17 -5.16
CA GLU A 76 -19.22 -15.16 -5.31
C GLU A 76 -19.80 -13.73 -5.31
N LEU A 77 -19.19 -12.83 -4.54
CA LEU A 77 -19.53 -11.41 -4.48
C LEU A 77 -18.29 -10.55 -4.78
N LYS A 78 -18.55 -9.34 -5.27
CA LYS A 78 -17.54 -8.29 -5.45
C LYS A 78 -17.25 -7.62 -4.12
N THR A 79 -15.98 -7.57 -3.73
CA THR A 79 -15.51 -6.91 -2.50
C THR A 79 -14.55 -5.78 -2.88
N TYR A 80 -14.92 -4.55 -2.54
CA TYR A 80 -14.12 -3.35 -2.76
C TYR A 80 -13.24 -3.13 -1.52
N VAL A 81 -11.93 -3.06 -1.69
CA VAL A 81 -10.97 -2.92 -0.60
C VAL A 81 -10.15 -1.66 -0.82
N GLU A 82 -10.17 -0.79 0.18
CA GLU A 82 -9.38 0.44 0.24
C GLU A 82 -8.24 0.24 1.24
N VAL A 83 -7.01 0.52 0.82
CA VAL A 83 -5.80 0.38 1.62
C VAL A 83 -5.42 1.74 2.18
N LYS A 84 -5.06 1.78 3.46
CA LYS A 84 -4.55 2.98 4.13
C LYS A 84 -3.22 2.66 4.79
N ASN A 85 -2.20 3.44 4.47
CA ASN A 85 -0.91 3.37 5.15
C ASN A 85 -0.99 4.16 6.47
N VAL A 86 -0.54 3.54 7.55
CA VAL A 86 -0.40 4.15 8.87
C VAL A 86 1.03 3.88 9.33
N THR A 87 1.78 4.93 9.64
CA THR A 87 3.21 4.89 9.97
C THR A 87 3.51 5.78 11.16
#